data_AF-K8PHZ3-F1
#
_entry.id   AF-K8PHZ3-F1
#
_cell.length_a   1.000
_cell.length_b   1.000
_cell.length_c   1.000
_cell.angle_alpha   90.00
_cell.angle_beta   90.00
_cell.angle_gamma   90.00
#
_symmetry.space_group_name_H-M   'P 1'
#
loop_
_entity.id
_entity.type
_entity.pdbx_description
1 polymer ?
#
loop_
_entity_poly.entity_id
_entity_poly.type
_entity_poly.pdbx_seq_one_letter_code
_entity_poly.pdbx_strand_id
1 'polypeptide(L)'
;MQLTFERFDARRLNFIDIFDEDSGKRVGRIRTNGTGFTNSGGIEIELFDGKYSANVSTYRECWGFVRGVQCVLRHLTFATDDGVRMKELTAA
;
A
#
# COMPACT_ATOMS: atom_id res chain seq x y z
N MET A 1 11.06 -3.26 -2.33
CA MET A 1 9.89 -2.37 -2.37
C MET A 1 9.66 -1.72 -1.01
N GLN A 2 9.51 -0.40 -0.91
CA GLN A 2 9.28 0.35 0.33
C GLN A 2 8.17 1.38 0.09
N LEU A 3 6.99 1.17 0.69
CA LEU A 3 5.81 2.01 0.43
C LEU A 3 5.73 3.19 1.40
N THR A 4 5.61 4.40 0.86
CA THR A 4 5.45 5.63 1.65
C THR A 4 4.36 6.55 1.11
N PHE A 5 3.82 7.35 2.03
CA PHE A 5 2.81 8.36 1.78
C PHE A 5 2.84 9.39 2.91
N GLU A 6 2.39 10.60 2.63
CA GLU A 6 2.37 11.69 3.62
C GLU A 6 1.37 11.42 4.74
N ARG A 7 1.69 11.89 5.95
CA ARG A 7 0.74 11.85 7.06
C ARG A 7 -0.39 12.85 6.78
N PHE A 8 -1.63 12.41 6.98
CA PHE A 8 -2.82 13.22 6.71
C PHE A 8 -3.82 13.19 7.87
N ASP A 9 -4.70 14.19 7.92
CA ASP A 9 -5.86 14.21 8.81
C ASP A 9 -7.07 13.60 8.08
N ALA A 10 -7.47 12.39 8.51
CA ALA A 10 -8.59 11.65 7.92
C ALA A 10 -9.95 12.36 8.05
N ARG A 11 -10.06 13.40 8.89
CA ARG A 11 -11.28 14.20 9.05
C ARG A 11 -11.52 15.18 7.90
N ARG A 12 -10.48 15.47 7.12
CA ARG A 12 -10.53 16.37 5.97
C ARG A 12 -10.63 15.59 4.68
N LEU A 13 -11.06 16.24 3.61
CA LEU A 13 -10.96 15.71 2.26
C LEU A 13 -9.50 15.79 1.82
N ASN A 14 -8.91 14.67 1.46
CA ASN A 14 -7.54 14.59 0.96
C ASN A 14 -7.45 13.58 -0.19
N PHE A 15 -6.49 13.83 -1.08
CA PHE A 15 -5.99 12.88 -2.06
C PHE A 15 -4.48 12.78 -1.84
N ILE A 16 -4.00 11.62 -1.43
CA ILE A 16 -2.58 11.38 -1.14
C ILE A 16 -2.08 10.27 -2.06
N ASP A 17 -0.97 10.51 -2.75
CA ASP A 17 -0.31 9.50 -3.55
C ASP A 17 0.53 8.55 -2.66
N ILE A 18 0.57 7.27 -3.03
CA ILE A 18 1.46 6.28 -2.42
C ILE A 18 2.58 5.96 -3.41
N PHE A 19 3.82 6.03 -2.94
CA PHE A 19 5.02 5.77 -3.72
C PHE A 19 5.75 4.52 -3.24
N ASP A 20 6.42 3.83 -4.16
CA ASP A 20 7.48 2.88 -3.85
C ASP A 20 8.82 3.62 -3.93
N GLU A 21 9.44 3.86 -2.77
CA GLU A 21 10.71 4.60 -2.67
C GLU A 21 11.85 3.93 -3.42
N ASP A 22 11.84 2.60 -3.49
CA ASP A 22 12.91 1.84 -4.14
C ASP A 22 12.92 2.05 -5.66
N SER A 23 11.75 2.30 -6.26
CA SER A 23 11.60 2.52 -7.71
C SER A 23 11.29 3.95 -8.10
N GLY A 24 10.95 4.81 -7.14
CA GLY A 24 10.49 6.19 -7.36
C GLY A 24 9.11 6.29 -8.05
N LYS A 25 8.38 5.17 -8.17
CA LYS A 25 7.11 5.13 -8.90
C LYS A 25 5.93 5.35 -7.97
N ARG A 26 4.91 6.06 -8.47
CA ARG A 26 3.59 6.07 -7.83
C ARG A 26 2.96 4.69 -8.03
N VAL A 27 2.53 4.07 -6.94
CA VAL A 27 1.95 2.72 -6.93
C VAL A 27 0.55 2.68 -6.37
N GLY A 28 0.02 3.80 -5.89
CA GLY A 28 -1.35 3.85 -5.39
C GLY A 28 -1.79 5.23 -4.96
N ARG A 29 -2.97 5.28 -4.33
CA ARG A 29 -3.58 6.49 -3.81
C ARG A 29 -4.42 6.21 -2.57
N ILE A 30 -4.58 7.25 -1.76
CA ILE A 30 -5.48 7.32 -0.61
C ILE A 30 -6.44 8.48 -0.85
N ARG A 31 -7.73 8.22 -0.66
CA ARG A 31 -8.77 9.24 -0.67
C ARG A 31 -9.48 9.25 0.67
N THR A 32 -9.54 10.40 1.31
CA THR A 32 -10.34 10.58 2.53
C THR A 32 -11.58 11.37 2.20
N ASN A 33 -12.75 10.87 2.60
CA ASN A 33 -14.04 11.52 2.31
C ASN A 33 -14.50 12.48 3.44
N GLY A 34 -13.64 12.73 4.42
CA GLY A 34 -13.92 13.57 5.59
C GLY A 34 -15.02 13.00 6.51
N THR A 35 -15.39 13.75 7.55
CA THR A 35 -16.52 13.39 8.45
C THR A 35 -17.85 13.89 7.89
N GLY A 36 -18.21 13.48 6.66
CA GLY A 36 -19.45 13.93 6.01
C GLY A 36 -20.67 13.87 6.96
N PHE A 37 -21.67 14.72 6.72
CA PHE A 37 -22.87 14.93 7.57
C PHE A 37 -23.57 13.63 8.06
N THR A 38 -23.35 12.51 7.38
CA THR A 38 -23.97 11.19 7.58
C THR A 38 -23.07 10.16 8.26
N ASN A 39 -21.89 10.52 8.79
CA ASN A 39 -20.92 9.58 9.38
C ASN A 39 -20.46 8.43 8.44
N SER A 40 -20.74 8.53 7.14
CA SER A 40 -20.25 7.62 6.10
C SER A 40 -18.82 7.95 5.64
N GLY A 41 -18.07 8.67 6.47
CA GLY A 41 -16.68 9.03 6.23
C GLY A 41 -15.80 7.78 6.23
N GLY A 42 -14.80 7.77 5.36
CA GLY A 42 -13.89 6.64 5.21
C GLY A 42 -12.61 7.06 4.49
N ILE A 43 -11.62 6.18 4.60
CA ILE A 43 -10.33 6.26 3.95
C ILE A 43 -10.32 5.14 2.92
N GLU A 44 -10.48 5.51 1.66
CA GLU A 44 -10.33 4.60 0.52
C GLU A 44 -8.85 4.50 0.16
N ILE A 45 -8.38 3.27 -0.01
CA ILE A 45 -6.99 2.95 -0.33
C ILE A 45 -7.01 2.08 -1.58
N GLU A 46 -6.20 2.44 -2.57
CA GLU A 46 -5.99 1.64 -3.78
C GLU A 46 -4.50 1.54 -4.07
N LEU A 47 -3.99 0.33 -4.18
CA LEU A 47 -2.61 0.01 -4.51
C LEU A 47 -2.56 -0.89 -5.73
N PHE A 48 -1.55 -0.69 -6.57
CA PHE A 48 -1.24 -1.47 -7.78
C PHE A 48 -2.47 -1.63 -8.67
N ASP A 49 -2.98 -0.49 -9.16
CA ASP A 49 -4.17 -0.40 -10.02
C ASP A 49 -5.42 -1.06 -9.41
N GLY A 50 -5.58 -0.92 -8.09
CA GLY A 50 -6.75 -1.42 -7.35
C GLY A 50 -6.68 -2.90 -6.97
N LYS A 51 -5.60 -3.62 -7.33
CA LYS A 51 -5.39 -5.02 -6.96
C LYS A 51 -5.46 -5.25 -5.45
N TYR A 52 -4.98 -4.28 -4.67
CA TYR A 52 -5.16 -4.26 -3.22
C TYR A 52 -5.91 -2.99 -2.87
N SER A 53 -7.14 -3.16 -2.40
CA SER A 53 -8.01 -2.05 -2.03
C SER A 53 -8.67 -2.30 -0.67
N ALA A 54 -8.95 -1.22 0.04
CA ALA A 54 -9.66 -1.25 1.30
C ALA A 54 -10.38 0.07 1.55
N ASN A 55 -11.44 0.00 2.35
CA ASN A 55 -12.10 1.15 2.95
C ASN A 55 -12.01 1.00 4.47
N VAL A 56 -11.37 1.96 5.13
CA VAL A 56 -11.09 1.92 6.58
C VAL A 56 -11.47 3.23 7.25
N SER A 57 -11.58 3.23 8.58
CA SER A 57 -12.13 4.37 9.33
C SER A 57 -11.06 5.25 9.96
N THR A 58 -9.84 4.75 10.12
CA THR A 58 -8.78 5.45 10.86
C THR A 58 -7.44 5.48 10.12
N TYR A 59 -6.64 6.51 10.40
CA TYR A 59 -5.26 6.58 9.89
C TYR A 59 -4.43 5.35 10.28
N ARG A 60 -4.64 4.80 11.48
CA ARG A 60 -3.92 3.60 11.95
C ARG A 60 -4.25 2.37 11.12
N GLU A 61 -5.53 2.16 10.80
CA GLU A 61 -5.95 1.06 9.92
C GLU A 61 -5.40 1.25 8.51
N CYS A 62 -5.42 2.48 7.99
CA CYS A 62 -4.86 2.80 6.67
C CYS A 62 -3.36 2.49 6.61
N TRP A 63 -2.61 2.96 7.61
CA TRP A 63 -1.18 2.67 7.72
C TRP A 63 -0.92 1.16 7.87
N GLY A 64 -1.71 0.47 8.70
CA GLY A 64 -1.62 -0.97 8.89
C GLY A 64 -1.85 -1.75 7.59
N PHE A 65 -2.86 -1.38 6.80
CA PHE A 65 -3.16 -1.99 5.52
C PHE A 65 -1.99 -1.84 4.53
N VAL A 66 -1.47 -0.62 4.33
CA VAL A 66 -0.35 -0.37 3.40
C VAL A 66 0.90 -1.15 3.82
N ARG A 67 1.20 -1.19 5.13
CA ARG A 67 2.34 -1.97 5.66
C ARG A 67 2.15 -3.47 5.54
N GLY A 68 0.93 -3.97 5.68
CA GLY A 68 0.58 -5.37 5.47
C GLY A 68 0.83 -5.80 4.02
N VAL A 69 0.32 -5.02 3.05
CA VAL A 69 0.56 -5.25 1.61
C VAL A 69 2.06 -5.23 1.29
N GLN A 70 2.79 -4.24 1.81
CA GLN A 70 4.25 -4.17 1.66
C GLN A 70 4.93 -5.44 2.18
N CYS A 71 4.56 -5.91 3.37
CA CYS A 71 5.15 -7.10 3.98
C CYS A 71 4.93 -8.36 3.12
N VAL A 72 3.70 -8.59 2.69
CA VAL A 72 3.33 -9.74 1.84
C VAL A 72 4.11 -9.70 0.52
N LEU A 73 4.11 -8.55 -0.17
CA LEU A 73 4.78 -8.42 -1.46
C LEU A 73 6.30 -8.58 -1.33
N ARG A 74 6.92 -8.01 -0.28
CA ARG A 74 8.35 -8.24 0.00
C ARG A 74 8.66 -9.72 0.20
N HIS A 75 7.83 -10.42 0.96
CA HIS A 75 8.02 -11.84 1.21
C HIS A 75 7.92 -12.65 -0.09
N LEU A 76 6.93 -12.34 -0.94
CA LEU A 76 6.77 -13.00 -2.23
C LEU A 76 7.95 -12.75 -3.17
N THR A 77 8.47 -11.51 -3.24
CA THR A 77 9.61 -11.20 -4.11
C THR A 77 10.91 -11.81 -3.60
N PHE A 78 11.12 -11.85 -2.29
CA PHE A 78 12.30 -12.49 -1.69
C PHE A 78 12.29 -14.00 -1.93
N ALA A 79 11.13 -14.65 -1.77
CA ALA A 79 10.98 -16.09 -2.04
C ALA A 79 11.24 -16.45 -3.51
N THR A 80 10.92 -15.56 -4.45
CA THR A 80 11.24 -15.79 -5.87
C THR A 80 12.73 -15.66 -6.17
N ASP A 81 13.46 -14.75 -5.52
CA ASP A 81 14.90 -14.60 -5.74
C ASP A 81 15.68 -15.84 -5.26
N ASP A 82 15.33 -16.40 -4.10
CA ASP A 82 15.95 -17.63 -3.59
C ASP A 82 15.66 -18.85 -4.47
N GLY A 83 14.44 -18.93 -5.03
CA GLY A 83 14.03 -20.02 -5.94
C GLY A 83 14.71 -19.95 -7.31
N VAL A 84 14.98 -18.76 -7.84
CA VAL A 84 15.73 -18.57 -9.09
C VAL A 84 17.21 -18.90 -8.89
N ARG A 85 17.81 -18.42 -7.79
CA ARG A 85 19.21 -18.69 -7.47
C ARG A 85 19.51 -20.18 -7.28
N MET A 86 18.58 -20.92 -6.66
CA MET A 86 18.70 -22.38 -6.52
C MET A 86 18.60 -23.10 -7.86
N LYS A 87 17.71 -22.69 -8.77
CA LYS A 87 17.60 -23.30 -10.11
C LYS A 87 18.88 -23.11 -10.93
N GLU A 88 19.50 -21.93 -10.87
CA GLU A 88 20.77 -21.67 -11.55
C GLU A 88 21.92 -22.49 -10.95
N LEU A 89 21.98 -22.66 -9.63
CA LEU A 89 22.99 -23.47 -8.95
C LEU A 89 22.86 -24.97 -9.22
N THR A 90 21.65 -25.48 -9.47
CA THR A 90 21.42 -26.90 -9.80
C THR A 90 21.54 -27.21 -11.29
N ALA A 91 21.60 -26.19 -12.15
CA ALA A 91 21.70 -26.33 -13.60
C ALA A 91 23.14 -26.14 -14.15
N ALA A 92 24.11 -25.86 -13.27
CA ALA A 92 25.54 -25.76 -13.55
C ALA A 92 26.28 -27.03 -13.07
#